data_AF-A0A3E1NW49-F1
#
_entry.id   AF-A0A3E1NW49-F1
#
_cell.length_a   1.000
_cell.length_b   1.000
_cell.length_c   1.000
_cell.angle_alpha   90.00
_cell.angle_beta   90.00
_cell.angle_gamma   90.00
#
_symmetry.space_group_name_H-M   'P 1'
#
loop_
_entity.id
_entity.type
_entity.pdbx_description
1 polymer ?
#
loop_
_entity_poly.entity_id
_entity_poly.type
_entity_poly.pdbx_seq_one_letter_code
_entity_poly.pdbx_strand_id
1 'polypeptide(L)'
;MNTIRIIAIIAILMLGIYVALSPGLVYAPAPRIILYFLICFLPSLLLGVEASSRFQLKLPGFVFTTAGGCAICFGALVLLNHLSKAEEKIAVFQVFDEHNEPVFLDWKDALKIPPTPNGLTITKFIDGNNFIAVFPEQVGKAEVQIKKSPTGPLYVGDITYSGSRTSKLVLGKDLKANH
;
A
#
# COMPACT_ATOMS: atom_id res chain seq x y z
N MET A 1 -28.28 -23.30 1.67
CA MET A 1 -28.04 -21.94 2.22
C MET A 1 -26.76 -21.87 3.08
N ASN A 2 -26.46 -22.88 3.91
CA ASN A 2 -25.26 -22.88 4.77
C ASN A 2 -23.92 -22.99 4.02
N THR A 3 -23.87 -23.76 2.92
CA THR A 3 -22.64 -23.96 2.13
C THR A 3 -22.14 -22.66 1.49
N ILE A 4 -23.03 -21.84 0.94
CA ILE A 4 -22.68 -20.55 0.33
C ILE A 4 -22.13 -19.58 1.38
N ARG A 5 -22.69 -19.58 2.59
CA ARG A 5 -22.17 -18.79 3.73
C ARG A 5 -20.75 -19.21 4.12
N ILE A 6 -20.51 -20.52 4.25
CA ILE A 6 -19.19 -21.03 4.62
C ILE A 6 -18.15 -20.67 3.55
N ILE A 7 -18.51 -20.80 2.26
CA ILE A 7 -17.63 -20.42 1.14
C ILE A 7 -17.33 -18.91 1.18
N ALA A 8 -18.33 -18.06 1.45
CA ALA A 8 -18.13 -16.62 1.57
C ALA A 8 -17.20 -16.28 2.75
N ILE A 9 -17.35 -16.94 3.90
CA ILE A 9 -16.47 -16.76 5.07
C ILE A 9 -15.03 -17.09 4.72
N ILE A 10 -14.81 -18.25 4.10
CA ILE A 10 -13.48 -18.71 3.71
C ILE A 10 -12.87 -17.75 2.68
N ALA A 11 -13.63 -17.33 1.67
CA ALA A 11 -13.17 -16.39 0.66
C ALA A 11 -12.73 -15.05 1.26
N ILE A 12 -13.48 -14.53 2.24
CA ILE A 12 -13.12 -13.27 2.89
C ILE A 12 -11.91 -13.43 3.83
N LEU A 13 -11.79 -14.55 4.54
CA LEU A 13 -10.60 -14.87 5.34
C LEU A 13 -9.35 -14.98 4.47
N MET A 14 -9.45 -15.67 3.33
CA MET A 14 -8.37 -15.78 2.34
C MET A 14 -7.99 -14.42 1.75
N LEU A 15 -8.97 -13.54 1.49
CA LEU A 15 -8.71 -12.18 1.06
C LEU A 15 -7.99 -11.36 2.13
N GLY A 16 -8.39 -11.46 3.40
CA GLY A 16 -7.72 -10.80 4.52
C GLY A 16 -6.27 -11.26 4.70
N ILE A 17 -6.03 -12.57 4.59
CA ILE A 17 -4.68 -13.16 4.64
C ILE A 17 -3.84 -12.70 3.45
N TYR A 18 -4.40 -12.68 2.23
CA TYR A 18 -3.72 -12.19 1.03
C TYR A 18 -3.32 -10.71 1.17
N VAL A 19 -4.22 -9.86 1.65
CA VAL A 19 -3.93 -8.43 1.86
C VAL A 19 -2.86 -8.25 2.96
N ALA A 20 -2.91 -9.03 4.04
CA ALA A 20 -1.92 -8.95 5.12
C ALA A 20 -0.53 -9.50 4.73
N LEU A 21 -0.46 -10.50 3.85
CA LEU A 21 0.79 -11.10 3.39
C LEU A 21 1.37 -10.43 2.14
N SER A 22 0.63 -9.54 1.47
CA SER A 22 1.12 -8.81 0.31
C SER A 22 1.83 -7.53 0.73
N PRO A 23 3.17 -7.46 0.69
CA PRO A 23 3.90 -6.25 1.07
C PRO A 23 3.50 -5.06 0.21
N GLY A 24 3.14 -5.26 -1.06
CA GLY A 24 2.62 -4.19 -1.92
C GLY A 24 1.32 -3.55 -1.42
N LEU A 25 0.51 -4.26 -0.63
CA LEU A 25 -0.73 -3.75 -0.03
C LEU A 25 -0.54 -3.25 1.41
N VAL A 26 0.38 -3.86 2.17
CA VAL A 26 0.76 -3.40 3.52
C VAL A 26 1.55 -2.09 3.48
N TYR A 27 2.31 -1.88 2.40
CA TYR A 27 3.02 -0.63 2.10
C TYR A 27 2.33 0.19 1.00
N ALA A 28 1.15 -0.24 0.51
CA ALA A 28 0.28 0.62 -0.29
C ALA A 28 -0.17 1.81 0.56
N PRO A 29 -0.57 2.93 -0.06
CA PRO A 29 -1.14 4.07 0.64
C PRO A 29 -2.50 3.81 1.34
N ALA A 30 -2.94 2.54 1.41
CA ALA A 30 -4.09 2.16 2.21
C ALA A 30 -3.69 2.17 3.69
N PRO A 31 -4.28 3.04 4.53
CA PRO A 31 -3.89 3.13 5.92
C PRO A 31 -4.20 1.83 6.67
N ARG A 32 -3.27 1.40 7.52
CA ARG A 32 -3.39 0.20 8.38
C ARG A 32 -4.69 0.15 9.18
N ILE A 33 -5.30 1.32 9.45
CA ILE A 33 -6.64 1.48 10.00
C ILE A 33 -7.72 0.69 9.24
N ILE A 34 -7.68 0.66 7.90
CA ILE A 34 -8.63 -0.10 7.09
C ILE A 34 -8.42 -1.61 7.30
N LEU A 35 -7.16 -2.05 7.38
CA LEU A 35 -6.83 -3.45 7.61
C LEU A 35 -7.29 -3.90 9.01
N TYR A 36 -6.97 -3.13 10.05
CA TYR A 36 -7.41 -3.42 11.42
C TYR A 36 -8.93 -3.38 11.55
N PHE A 37 -9.59 -2.42 10.90
CA PHE A 37 -11.04 -2.38 10.86
C PHE A 37 -11.63 -3.63 10.22
N LEU A 38 -11.13 -4.07 9.06
CA LEU A 38 -11.60 -5.28 8.40
C LEU A 38 -11.41 -6.51 9.30
N ILE A 39 -10.25 -6.65 9.94
CA ILE A 39 -9.94 -7.76 10.86
C ILE A 39 -10.92 -7.79 12.05
N CYS A 40 -11.30 -6.64 12.61
CA CYS A 40 -12.25 -6.57 13.72
C CYS A 40 -13.72 -6.71 13.27
N PHE A 41 -14.06 -6.13 12.12
CA PHE A 41 -15.44 -6.03 11.63
C PHE A 41 -15.95 -7.37 11.09
N LEU A 42 -15.08 -8.14 10.43
CA LEU A 42 -15.46 -9.42 9.83
C LEU A 42 -15.95 -10.48 10.82
N PRO A 43 -15.22 -10.80 11.91
CA PRO A 43 -15.71 -11.71 12.93
C PRO A 43 -17.02 -11.23 13.56
N SER A 44 -17.16 -9.92 13.78
CA SER A 44 -18.38 -9.32 14.35
C SER A 44 -19.59 -9.54 13.44
N LEU A 45 -19.44 -9.35 12.12
CA LEU A 45 -20.49 -9.60 11.12
C LEU A 45 -20.89 -11.09 11.09
N LEU A 46 -19.91 -11.99 11.13
CA LEU A 46 -20.16 -13.43 11.09
C LEU A 46 -20.86 -13.95 12.35
N LEU A 47 -20.36 -13.56 13.53
CA LEU A 47 -20.94 -13.95 14.81
C LEU A 47 -22.31 -13.29 15.02
N GLY A 48 -22.49 -12.03 14.59
CA GLY A 48 -23.77 -11.33 14.66
C GLY A 48 -24.85 -11.98 13.80
N VAL A 49 -24.48 -12.46 12.61
CA VAL A 49 -25.40 -13.18 11.71
C VAL A 49 -25.78 -14.56 12.28
N GLU A 50 -24.83 -15.29 12.87
CA GLU A 50 -25.09 -16.56 13.57
C GLU A 50 -26.03 -16.34 14.77
N ALA A 51 -25.73 -15.35 15.62
CA ALA A 51 -26.55 -15.00 16.78
C ALA A 51 -27.97 -14.55 16.37
N SER A 52 -28.09 -13.69 15.36
CA SER A 52 -29.40 -13.27 14.81
C SER A 52 -30.23 -14.47 14.35
N SER A 53 -29.61 -15.44 13.69
CA SER A 53 -30.30 -16.64 13.18
C SER A 53 -30.76 -17.59 14.31
N ARG A 54 -29.96 -17.73 15.38
CA ARG A 54 -30.28 -18.61 16.51
C ARG A 54 -31.33 -18.01 17.45
N PHE A 55 -31.23 -16.71 17.71
CA PHE A 55 -32.14 -16.02 18.65
C PHE A 55 -33.41 -15.48 17.98
N GLN A 56 -33.62 -15.73 16.68
CA GLN A 56 -34.75 -15.22 15.89
C GLN A 56 -35.00 -13.72 16.13
N LEU A 57 -33.91 -12.95 16.26
CA LEU A 57 -33.96 -11.51 16.54
C LEU A 57 -34.42 -10.77 15.28
N LYS A 58 -35.73 -10.83 15.03
CA LYS A 58 -36.43 -10.12 13.94
C LYS A 58 -36.99 -8.77 14.38
N LEU A 59 -36.67 -8.34 15.61
CA LEU A 59 -37.09 -7.04 16.12
C LEU A 59 -36.52 -5.94 15.21
N PRO A 60 -37.37 -5.08 14.61
CA PRO A 60 -36.93 -4.04 13.69
C PRO A 60 -35.83 -3.16 14.30
N GLY A 61 -35.92 -2.87 15.60
CA GLY A 61 -34.91 -2.10 16.33
C GLY A 61 -33.54 -2.79 16.42
N PHE A 62 -33.50 -4.14 16.46
CA PHE A 62 -32.25 -4.90 16.48
C PHE A 62 -31.57 -4.89 15.11
N VAL A 63 -32.35 -5.01 14.03
CA VAL A 63 -31.85 -4.90 12.65
C VAL A 63 -31.38 -3.47 12.35
N PHE A 64 -32.12 -2.45 12.80
CA PHE A 64 -31.74 -1.05 12.63
C PHE A 64 -30.47 -0.67 13.38
N THR A 65 -30.29 -1.16 14.60
CA THR A 65 -29.09 -0.91 15.41
C THR A 65 -27.86 -1.64 14.88
N THR A 66 -28.01 -2.88 14.43
CA THR A 66 -26.91 -3.64 13.83
C THR A 66 -26.52 -3.12 12.44
N ALA A 67 -27.48 -2.89 11.54
CA ALA A 67 -27.20 -2.34 10.20
C ALA A 67 -26.77 -0.86 10.26
N GLY A 68 -27.41 -0.06 11.12
CA GLY A 68 -27.03 1.34 11.34
C GLY A 68 -25.66 1.48 12.00
N GLY A 69 -25.33 0.61 12.97
CA GLY A 69 -23.99 0.52 13.55
C GLY A 69 -22.92 0.20 12.51
N CYS A 70 -23.20 -0.74 11.59
CA CYS A 70 -22.32 -1.04 10.46
C CYS A 70 -22.10 0.18 9.56
N ALA A 71 -23.17 0.91 9.21
CA ALA A 71 -23.08 2.11 8.37
C ALA A 71 -22.28 3.23 9.05
N ILE A 72 -22.48 3.45 10.37
CA ILE A 72 -21.71 4.42 11.15
C ILE A 72 -20.24 4.02 11.21
N CYS A 73 -19.93 2.74 11.43
CA CYS A 73 -18.57 2.22 11.43
C CYS A 73 -17.88 2.42 10.07
N PHE A 74 -18.56 2.15 8.95
CA PHE A 74 -18.02 2.44 7.63
C PHE A 74 -17.85 3.94 7.37
N GLY A 75 -18.80 4.78 7.79
CA GLY A 75 -18.69 6.24 7.69
C GLY A 75 -17.51 6.78 8.49
N ALA A 76 -17.32 6.30 9.71
CA ALA A 76 -16.18 6.63 10.56
C ALA A 76 -14.86 6.12 9.95
N LEU A 77 -14.86 4.95 9.31
CA LEU A 77 -13.68 4.44 8.60
C LEU A 77 -13.27 5.33 7.44
N VAL A 78 -14.25 5.78 6.64
CA VAL A 78 -14.00 6.70 5.52
C VAL A 78 -13.44 8.02 6.04
N LEU A 79 -14.01 8.57 7.12
CA LEU A 79 -13.51 9.77 7.77
C LEU A 79 -12.10 9.58 8.32
N LEU A 80 -11.83 8.48 9.04
CA LEU A 80 -10.51 8.18 9.59
C LEU A 80 -9.48 7.95 8.49
N ASN A 81 -9.85 7.29 7.39
CA ASN A 81 -8.99 7.16 6.21
C ASN A 81 -8.68 8.53 5.58
N HIS A 82 -9.66 9.43 5.53
CA HIS A 82 -9.48 10.75 4.95
C HIS A 82 -8.69 11.70 5.87
N LEU A 83 -8.76 11.49 7.18
CA LEU A 83 -8.06 12.25 8.21
C LEU A 83 -6.70 11.64 8.57
N SER A 84 -6.48 10.35 8.30
CA SER A 84 -5.23 9.67 8.61
C SER A 84 -4.13 10.24 7.71
N LYS A 85 -3.14 10.83 8.35
CA LYS A 85 -1.87 11.15 7.71
C LYS A 85 -1.20 9.83 7.35
N ALA A 86 -0.61 9.73 6.15
CA ALA A 86 0.20 8.57 5.81
C ALA A 86 1.31 8.42 6.88
N GLU A 87 1.27 7.35 7.66
CA GLU A 87 2.23 7.09 8.76
C GLU A 87 3.66 7.02 8.23
N GLU A 88 3.81 6.59 6.99
CA GLU A 88 5.08 6.52 6.28
C GLU A 88 4.93 7.29 4.97
N LYS A 89 5.91 8.15 4.65
CA LYS A 89 5.96 8.85 3.36
C LYS A 89 6.42 7.86 2.28
N ILE A 90 5.50 7.02 1.83
CA ILE A 90 5.76 5.99 0.82
C ILE A 90 5.45 6.56 -0.56
N ALA A 91 6.41 6.47 -1.47
CA ALA A 91 6.22 6.79 -2.89
C ALA A 91 6.65 5.61 -3.76
N VAL A 92 5.88 5.36 -4.82
CA VAL A 92 6.17 4.30 -5.79
C VAL A 92 6.66 4.95 -7.07
N PHE A 93 7.81 4.52 -7.57
CA PHE A 93 8.42 5.04 -8.78
C PHE A 93 8.54 3.95 -9.83
N GLN A 94 7.93 4.19 -10.99
CA GLN A 94 8.02 3.31 -12.15
C GLN A 94 9.15 3.81 -13.06
N VAL A 95 10.12 2.95 -13.37
CA VAL A 95 11.31 3.34 -14.12
C VAL A 95 11.18 2.95 -15.59
N PHE A 96 11.38 3.95 -16.45
CA PHE A 96 11.36 3.82 -17.90
C PHE A 96 12.65 4.39 -18.49
N ASP A 97 13.04 3.91 -19.66
CA ASP A 97 14.16 4.48 -20.41
C ASP A 97 13.74 5.64 -21.32
N GLU A 98 14.70 6.19 -22.06
CA GLU A 98 14.49 7.30 -23.01
C GLU A 98 13.47 6.97 -24.13
N HIS A 99 13.32 5.69 -24.47
CA HIS A 99 12.35 5.18 -25.45
C HIS A 99 11.01 4.79 -24.82
N ASN A 100 10.84 5.08 -23.53
CA ASN A 100 9.66 4.77 -22.75
C ASN A 100 9.42 3.26 -22.55
N GLU A 101 10.47 2.46 -22.61
CA GLU A 101 10.44 1.04 -22.28
C GLU A 101 10.71 0.83 -20.78
N PRO A 102 10.02 -0.13 -20.13
CA PRO A 102 10.22 -0.40 -18.71
C PRO A 102 11.62 -0.95 -18.43
N VAL A 103 12.27 -0.43 -17.39
CA VAL A 103 13.61 -0.88 -16.97
C VAL A 103 13.47 -1.75 -15.73
N PHE A 104 13.80 -3.03 -15.85
CA PHE A 104 13.76 -3.98 -14.74
C PHE A 104 14.93 -3.79 -13.77
N LEU A 105 14.61 -3.72 -12.47
CA LEU A 105 15.54 -3.41 -11.39
C LEU A 105 15.87 -4.62 -10.51
N ASP A 106 15.42 -5.82 -10.88
CA ASP A 106 15.49 -7.03 -10.04
C ASP A 106 16.91 -7.56 -9.79
N TRP A 107 17.91 -7.00 -10.46
CA TRP A 107 19.29 -7.42 -10.34
C TRP A 107 20.06 -6.60 -9.28
N LYS A 108 21.10 -7.23 -8.72
CA LYS A 108 21.88 -6.65 -7.61
C LYS A 108 22.57 -5.35 -8.04
N ASP A 109 22.42 -4.30 -7.23
CA ASP A 109 22.99 -2.97 -7.47
C ASP A 109 22.35 -2.16 -8.63
N ALA A 110 21.19 -2.60 -9.13
CA ALA A 110 20.41 -1.84 -10.11
C ALA A 110 19.94 -0.47 -9.60
N LEU A 111 19.63 -0.40 -8.31
CA LEU A 111 19.12 0.78 -7.62
C LEU A 111 19.93 1.04 -6.36
N LYS A 112 20.42 2.26 -6.16
CA LYS A 112 21.07 2.70 -4.93
C LYS A 112 20.51 4.05 -4.51
N ILE A 113 20.17 4.17 -3.23
CA ILE A 113 19.75 5.43 -2.62
C ILE A 113 20.79 5.70 -1.52
N PRO A 114 21.75 6.62 -1.75
CA PRO A 114 22.72 6.98 -0.72
C PRO A 114 22.01 7.60 0.50
N PRO A 115 22.62 7.54 1.70
CA PRO A 115 22.13 8.27 2.85
C PRO A 115 22.01 9.76 2.52
N THR A 116 20.96 10.40 3.03
CA THR A 116 20.82 11.85 2.92
C THR A 116 22.00 12.58 3.59
N PRO A 117 22.22 13.88 3.31
CA PRO A 117 23.28 14.66 3.96
C PRO A 117 23.24 14.63 5.50
N ASN A 118 22.06 14.36 6.07
CA ASN A 118 21.83 14.25 7.51
C ASN A 118 22.01 12.82 8.04
N GLY A 119 22.52 11.88 7.23
CA GLY A 119 22.73 10.48 7.61
C GLY A 119 21.46 9.62 7.64
N LEU A 120 20.29 10.18 7.29
CA LEU A 120 19.04 9.41 7.26
C LEU A 120 19.02 8.50 6.04
N THR A 121 18.63 7.24 6.26
CA THR A 121 18.52 6.23 5.21
C THR A 121 17.07 6.11 4.75
N ILE A 122 16.86 6.03 3.45
CA ILE A 122 15.56 5.71 2.84
C ILE A 122 15.52 4.21 2.58
N THR A 123 14.49 3.56 3.12
CA THR A 123 14.24 2.15 2.84
C THR A 123 13.68 2.00 1.43
N LYS A 124 14.22 1.06 0.67
CA LYS A 124 13.81 0.79 -0.71
C LYS A 124 13.37 -0.67 -0.87
N PHE A 125 12.35 -0.88 -1.68
CA PHE A 125 11.92 -2.19 -2.15
C PHE A 125 11.82 -2.17 -3.66
N ILE A 126 12.11 -3.31 -4.30
CA ILE A 126 12.09 -3.45 -5.76
C ILE A 126 11.03 -4.47 -6.13
N ASP A 127 10.23 -4.15 -7.14
CA ASP A 127 9.20 -5.01 -7.72
C ASP A 127 9.18 -4.82 -9.24
N GLY A 128 10.00 -5.59 -9.96
CA GLY A 128 10.13 -5.53 -11.41
C GLY A 128 10.72 -4.20 -11.88
N ASN A 129 9.92 -3.41 -12.60
CA ASN A 129 10.29 -2.06 -13.06
C ASN A 129 9.90 -0.94 -12.08
N ASN A 130 9.34 -1.30 -10.93
CA ASN A 130 8.95 -0.36 -9.90
C ASN A 130 9.92 -0.44 -8.73
N PHE A 131 10.17 0.69 -8.08
CA PHE A 131 10.72 0.68 -6.74
C PHE A 131 9.87 1.53 -5.80
N ILE A 132 9.79 1.07 -4.55
CA ILE A 132 9.04 1.70 -3.48
C ILE A 132 10.06 2.33 -2.56
N ALA A 133 9.95 3.63 -2.33
CA ALA A 133 10.81 4.37 -1.42
C ALA A 133 10.01 4.83 -0.20
N VAL A 134 10.53 4.51 1.00
CA VAL A 134 9.95 4.93 2.27
C VAL A 134 10.80 6.05 2.84
N PHE A 135 10.30 7.28 2.75
CA PHE A 135 10.99 8.47 3.23
C PHE A 135 10.77 8.65 4.74
N PRO A 136 11.84 8.93 5.51
CA PRO A 136 11.70 9.45 6.88
C PRO A 136 10.92 10.77 6.88
N GLU A 137 10.19 11.07 7.96
CA GLU A 137 9.33 12.27 8.03
C GLU A 137 10.07 13.58 7.73
N GLN A 138 11.35 13.64 8.08
CA GLN A 138 12.22 14.81 7.94
C GLN A 138 12.77 14.99 6.52
N VAL A 139 12.65 13.97 5.66
CA VAL A 139 13.20 13.98 4.30
C VAL A 139 12.07 14.26 3.31
N GLY A 140 12.23 15.32 2.52
CA GLY A 140 11.34 15.63 1.39
C GLY A 140 11.88 15.16 0.05
N LYS A 141 13.21 15.06 -0.07
CA LYS A 141 13.95 14.85 -1.31
C LYS A 141 15.19 14.00 -1.04
N ALA A 142 15.53 13.10 -1.96
CA ALA A 142 16.74 12.31 -1.90
C ALA A 142 17.28 11.98 -3.28
N GLU A 143 18.59 11.80 -3.36
CA GLU A 143 19.25 11.34 -4.57
C GLU A 143 18.98 9.84 -4.78
N VAL A 144 18.71 9.46 -6.02
CA VAL A 144 18.64 8.07 -6.46
C VAL A 144 19.64 7.84 -7.57
N GLN A 145 20.24 6.66 -7.55
CA GLN A 145 21.20 6.19 -8.54
C GLN A 145 20.65 4.90 -9.15
N ILE A 146 20.42 4.90 -10.46
CA ILE A 146 19.83 3.77 -11.19
C ILE A 146 20.74 3.35 -12.33
N LYS A 147 20.99 2.06 -12.48
CA LYS A 147 21.67 1.50 -13.64
C LYS A 147 20.66 0.80 -14.54
N LYS A 148 20.73 1.07 -15.85
CA LYS A 148 19.87 0.38 -16.84
C LYS A 148 20.29 -1.08 -17.05
N SER A 149 21.57 -1.39 -16.88
CA SER A 149 22.13 -2.75 -17.02
C SER A 149 23.41 -2.87 -16.17
N PRO A 150 23.91 -4.10 -15.90
CA PRO A 150 25.10 -4.31 -15.06
C PRO A 150 26.35 -3.53 -15.50
N THR A 151 26.52 -3.37 -16.81
CA THR A 151 27.63 -2.62 -17.44
C THR A 151 27.20 -1.25 -17.97
N GLY A 152 25.94 -0.88 -17.78
CA GLY A 152 25.37 0.36 -18.32
C GLY A 152 25.77 1.61 -17.54
N PRO A 153 25.48 2.80 -18.09
CA PRO A 153 25.72 4.06 -17.41
C PRO A 153 24.88 4.16 -16.12
N LEU A 154 25.42 4.89 -15.15
CA LEU A 154 24.74 5.22 -13.90
C LEU A 154 23.92 6.50 -14.13
N TYR A 155 22.62 6.43 -13.91
CA TYR A 155 21.73 7.58 -13.94
C TYR A 155 21.54 8.10 -12.53
N VAL A 156 21.78 9.39 -12.32
CA VAL A 156 21.67 10.04 -11.02
C VAL A 156 20.69 11.20 -11.11
N GLY A 157 19.88 11.36 -10.08
CA GLY A 157 18.98 12.48 -9.95
C GLY A 157 18.18 12.40 -8.68
N ASP A 158 17.30 13.37 -8.47
CA ASP A 158 16.58 13.51 -7.23
C ASP A 158 15.15 13.01 -7.33
N ILE A 159 14.75 12.22 -6.35
CA ILE A 159 13.35 11.84 -6.11
C ILE A 159 12.79 12.67 -4.96
N THR A 160 11.58 13.17 -5.14
CA THR A 160 10.86 13.94 -4.12
C THR A 160 9.60 13.18 -3.75
N TYR A 161 9.25 13.17 -2.48
CA TYR A 161 7.96 12.65 -2.05
C TYR A 161 6.84 13.58 -2.58
N SER A 162 6.06 13.09 -3.54
CA SER A 162 4.92 13.80 -4.14
C SER A 162 3.57 13.41 -3.54
N GLY A 163 3.59 12.76 -2.37
CA GLY A 163 2.41 12.14 -1.76
C GLY A 163 2.38 10.62 -1.97
N SER A 164 1.26 10.01 -1.58
CA SER A 164 0.95 8.58 -1.71
C SER A 164 0.72 8.10 -3.16
N ARG A 165 1.33 8.75 -4.16
CA ARG A 165 1.06 8.53 -5.58
C ARG A 165 2.20 7.78 -6.26
N THR A 166 1.83 7.00 -7.27
CA THR A 166 2.77 6.42 -8.23
C THR A 166 3.30 7.52 -9.15
N SER A 167 4.63 7.63 -9.26
CA SER A 167 5.31 8.56 -10.14
C SER A 167 6.08 7.80 -11.22
N LYS A 168 6.13 8.38 -12.42
CA LYS A 168 6.95 7.88 -13.51
C LYS A 168 8.33 8.54 -13.45
N LEU A 169 9.40 7.75 -13.59
CA LEU A 169 10.77 8.23 -13.74
C LEU A 169 11.32 7.77 -15.09
N VAL A 170 11.78 8.72 -15.88
CA VAL A 170 12.38 8.47 -17.20
C VAL A 170 13.89 8.72 -17.12
N LEU A 171 14.68 7.66 -17.35
CA LEU A 171 16.13 7.75 -17.47
C LEU A 171 16.50 8.63 -18.67
N GLY A 172 17.51 9.49 -18.52
CA GLY A 172 17.93 10.47 -19.53
C GLY A 172 17.14 11.79 -19.49
N LYS A 173 15.95 11.81 -18.89
CA LYS A 173 15.14 13.02 -18.71
C LYS A 173 15.08 13.48 -17.25
N ASP A 174 14.56 12.63 -16.38
CA ASP A 174 14.38 12.92 -14.95
C ASP A 174 15.65 12.58 -14.15
N LEU A 175 16.37 11.54 -14.58
CA LEU A 175 17.68 11.15 -14.06
C LEU A 175 18.73 11.29 -15.16
N LYS A 176 19.83 12.00 -14.90
CA LYS A 176 20.88 12.27 -15.89
C LYS A 176 21.95 11.20 -15.83
N ALA A 177 22.48 10.80 -17.00
CA ALA A 177 23.64 9.93 -17.05
C ALA A 177 24.84 10.64 -16.40
N ASN A 178 25.44 9.99 -15.42
CA ASN A 178 26.70 10.39 -14.81
C ASN A 178 27.81 9.65 -15.57
N HIS A 179 28.60 10.42 -16.33
CA HIS A 179 29.72 9.91 -17.13
C HIS A 179 31.00 9.83 -16.32
#